data_AF-A0A8S0H1Q4-F1
#
_entry.id   AF-A0A8S0H1Q4-F1
#
_cell.length_a   1.000
_cell.length_b   1.000
_cell.length_c   1.000
_cell.angle_alpha   90.00
_cell.angle_beta   90.00
_cell.angle_gamma   90.00
#
_symmetry.space_group_name_H-M   'P 1'
#
loop_
_entity.id
_entity.type
_entity.pdbx_description
1 polymer ?
#
loop_
_entity_poly.entity_id
_entity_poly.type
_entity_poly.pdbx_seq_one_letter_code
_entity_poly.pdbx_strand_id
1 'polypeptide(L)'
;MAETIYNQGGIVSAVCHGVAGLLDLKDDQGRLIIKGRNITGFSDREEWLSGMKSQVPFFLEDRLVSQGARYHKGWLPFTSFALTDGRLVTGQNPQSPRAVAEAVTAALCASDVTRCPPGSIPAP
;
A
#
# COMPACT_ATOMS: atom_id res chain seq x y z
N MET A 1 -4.58 -15.74 3.36
CA MET A 1 -5.63 -14.79 3.77
C MET A 1 -5.67 -13.57 2.84
N ALA A 2 -4.65 -12.69 2.82
CA ALA A 2 -4.65 -11.50 1.95
C ALA A 2 -4.69 -11.85 0.44
N GLU A 3 -3.97 -12.88 0.02
CA GLU A 3 -4.03 -13.41 -1.35
C GLU A 3 -5.46 -13.85 -1.74
N THR A 4 -6.14 -14.58 -0.86
CA THR A 4 -7.54 -14.99 -1.07
C THR A 4 -8.48 -13.79 -1.23
N ILE A 5 -8.33 -12.76 -0.38
CA ILE A 5 -9.10 -11.51 -0.48
C ILE A 5 -8.85 -10.85 -1.84
N TYR A 6 -7.59 -10.76 -2.27
CA TYR A 6 -7.24 -10.18 -3.55
C TYR A 6 -7.83 -10.97 -4.72
N ASN A 7 -7.77 -12.29 -4.70
CA ASN A 7 -8.30 -13.13 -5.79
C ASN A 7 -9.83 -13.16 -5.83
N GLN A 8 -10.50 -12.82 -4.73
CA GLN A 8 -11.96 -12.65 -4.66
C GLN A 8 -12.42 -11.21 -4.98
N GLY A 9 -11.54 -10.36 -5.52
CA GLY A 9 -11.89 -8.99 -5.90
C GLY A 9 -11.93 -7.99 -4.73
N GLY A 10 -11.47 -8.37 -3.54
CA GLY A 10 -11.38 -7.49 -2.37
C GLY A 10 -10.24 -6.48 -2.44
N ILE A 11 -10.25 -5.50 -1.54
CA ILE A 11 -9.17 -4.51 -1.42
C ILE A 11 -8.10 -5.05 -0.47
N VAL A 12 -6.83 -4.87 -0.85
CA VAL A 12 -5.67 -5.15 0.02
C VAL A 12 -4.95 -3.85 0.28
N SER A 13 -4.69 -3.57 1.55
CA SER A 13 -3.98 -2.37 1.96
C SER A 13 -2.86 -2.66 2.96
N ALA A 14 -1.83 -1.80 2.93
CA ALA A 14 -0.68 -1.90 3.82
C ALA A 14 -0.03 -0.52 4.03
N VAL A 15 0.67 -0.34 5.15
CA VAL A 15 1.34 0.93 5.48
C VAL A 15 2.71 0.66 6.09
N CYS A 16 3.68 1.55 5.86
CA CYS A 16 5.03 1.46 6.42
C CYS A 16 5.70 0.13 5.99
N HIS A 17 6.32 -0.60 6.92
CA HIS A 17 6.85 -1.94 6.68
C HIS A 17 5.78 -3.02 6.51
N GLY A 18 4.51 -2.76 6.82
CA GLY A 18 3.41 -3.70 6.56
C GLY A 18 3.31 -4.05 5.06
N VAL A 19 3.83 -3.18 4.18
CA VAL A 19 3.93 -3.40 2.73
C VAL A 19 4.84 -4.58 2.39
N ALA A 20 5.77 -4.98 3.28
CA ALA A 20 6.54 -6.22 3.14
C ALA A 20 5.64 -7.46 3.05
N GLY A 21 4.45 -7.40 3.66
CA GLY A 21 3.44 -8.44 3.56
C GLY A 21 2.84 -8.60 2.16
N LEU A 22 3.18 -7.75 1.17
CA LEU A 22 2.73 -7.84 -0.22
C LEU A 22 3.76 -8.50 -1.15
N LEU A 23 5.02 -8.70 -0.70
CA LEU A 23 6.15 -9.11 -1.56
C LEU A 23 5.97 -10.47 -2.22
N ASP A 24 5.21 -11.36 -1.58
CA ASP A 24 5.01 -12.73 -2.04
C ASP A 24 3.57 -13.03 -2.47
N LEU A 25 2.67 -12.03 -2.43
CA LEU A 25 1.27 -12.22 -2.81
C LEU A 25 1.13 -12.35 -4.32
N LYS A 26 0.33 -13.34 -4.75
CA LYS A 26 0.12 -13.64 -6.16
C LYS A 26 -1.35 -13.56 -6.57
N ASP A 27 -1.59 -13.22 -7.82
CA ASP A 27 -2.90 -13.38 -8.43
C ASP A 27 -3.21 -14.86 -8.73
N ASP A 28 -4.42 -15.13 -9.23
CA ASP A 28 -4.87 -16.45 -9.67
C ASP A 28 -4.02 -17.06 -10.80
N GLN A 29 -3.27 -16.23 -11.52
CA GLN A 29 -2.31 -16.62 -12.56
C GLN A 29 -0.89 -16.84 -12.00
N GLY A 30 -0.70 -16.73 -10.68
CA GLY A 30 0.59 -16.92 -10.01
C GLY A 30 1.57 -15.75 -10.16
N ARG A 31 1.11 -14.59 -10.67
CA ARG A 31 1.94 -13.38 -10.85
C ARG A 31 1.91 -12.53 -9.59
N LEU A 32 3.04 -11.93 -9.24
CA LEU A 32 3.10 -11.02 -8.10
C LEU A 32 2.12 -9.85 -8.27
N ILE A 33 1.27 -9.61 -7.28
CA ILE A 33 0.25 -8.56 -7.35
C ILE A 33 0.85 -7.16 -7.42
N ILE A 34 2.11 -6.99 -6.98
CA ILE A 34 2.82 -5.71 -6.99
C ILE A 34 3.53 -5.41 -8.31
N LYS A 35 3.71 -6.41 -9.18
CA LYS A 35 4.49 -6.25 -10.42
C LYS A 35 3.80 -5.28 -11.38
N GLY A 36 4.53 -4.24 -11.78
CA GLY A 36 4.04 -3.17 -12.66
C GLY A 36 3.06 -2.19 -12.01
N ARG A 37 2.74 -2.36 -10.73
CA ARG A 37 1.79 -1.51 -9.99
C ARG A 37 2.50 -0.35 -9.32
N ASN A 38 1.78 0.76 -9.16
CA ASN A 38 2.21 1.88 -8.34
C ASN A 38 2.07 1.47 -6.87
N ILE A 39 3.16 1.56 -6.11
CA ILE A 39 3.23 1.16 -4.70
C ILE A 39 4.05 2.21 -3.93
N THR A 40 3.69 2.45 -2.68
CA THR A 40 4.56 3.08 -1.70
C THR A 40 4.75 2.18 -0.49
N GLY A 41 5.66 2.54 0.39
CA GLY A 41 6.05 1.81 1.60
C GLY A 41 7.22 2.54 2.23
N PHE A 42 7.66 2.10 3.41
CA PHE A 42 8.73 2.81 4.13
C PHE A 42 9.96 2.97 3.24
N SER A 43 10.40 4.23 3.04
CA SER A 43 11.46 4.52 2.08
C SER A 43 12.83 4.22 2.65
N ASP A 44 13.79 3.94 1.78
CA ASP A 44 15.17 3.70 2.24
C ASP A 44 15.73 4.94 2.92
N ARG A 45 15.34 6.13 2.46
CA ARG A 45 15.71 7.41 3.10
C ARG A 45 15.19 7.49 4.53
N GLU A 46 13.95 7.06 4.79
CA GLU A 46 13.39 7.03 6.15
C GLU A 46 14.09 5.97 7.01
N GLU A 47 14.48 4.83 6.43
CA GLU A 47 15.26 3.78 7.10
C GLU A 47 16.67 4.26 7.50
N TRP A 48 17.32 5.07 6.66
CA TRP A 48 18.58 5.72 7.01
C TRP A 48 18.40 6.74 8.12
N LEU A 49 17.36 7.56 8.05
CA LEU A 49 17.09 8.62 9.04
C LEU A 49 16.60 8.08 10.39
N SER A 50 15.97 6.89 10.41
CA SER A 50 15.55 6.22 11.65
C SER A 50 16.73 5.65 12.45
N GLY A 51 17.89 5.47 11.80
CA GLY A 51 19.05 4.80 12.39
C GLY A 51 18.89 3.27 12.51
N MET A 52 17.84 2.68 11.93
CA MET A 52 17.51 1.26 12.08
C MET A 52 17.95 0.38 10.89
N LYS A 53 18.64 0.95 9.91
CA LYS A 53 19.17 0.23 8.74
C LYS A 53 19.83 -1.13 9.06
N SER A 54 20.61 -1.22 10.14
CA SER A 54 21.33 -2.46 10.48
C SER A 54 20.45 -3.55 11.09
N GLN A 55 19.20 -3.23 11.41
CA GLN A 55 18.24 -4.14 12.03
C GLN A 55 17.28 -4.78 11.03
N VAL A 56 17.18 -4.21 9.81
CA VAL A 56 16.29 -4.75 8.78
C VAL A 56 17.03 -5.78 7.91
N PRO A 57 16.39 -6.90 7.56
CA PRO A 57 17.01 -7.94 6.73
C PRO A 57 17.19 -7.52 5.27
N PHE A 58 16.43 -6.51 4.83
CA PHE A 58 16.51 -5.90 3.51
C PHE A 58 15.85 -4.52 3.54
N PHE A 59 16.16 -3.71 2.54
CA PHE A 59 15.49 -2.46 2.25
C PHE A 59 14.18 -2.70 1.50
N LEU A 60 13.08 -2.20 2.05
CA LEU A 60 11.75 -2.47 1.50
C LEU A 60 11.56 -1.83 0.12
N GLU A 61 12.00 -0.59 -0.06
CA GLU A 61 11.92 0.12 -1.35
C GLU A 61 12.71 -0.64 -2.42
N ASP A 62 13.99 -0.97 -2.17
CA ASP A 62 14.81 -1.78 -3.06
C ASP A 62 14.14 -3.12 -3.42
N ARG A 63 13.58 -3.81 -2.43
CA ARG A 63 12.94 -5.11 -2.64
C ARG A 63 11.70 -4.98 -3.54
N LEU A 64 10.86 -3.97 -3.32
CA LEU A 64 9.69 -3.69 -4.15
C LEU A 64 10.09 -3.40 -5.60
N VAL A 65 11.10 -2.55 -5.81
CA VAL A 65 11.60 -2.20 -7.15
C VAL A 65 12.19 -3.44 -7.84
N SER A 66 12.96 -4.26 -7.12
CA SER A 66 13.56 -5.49 -7.67
C SER A 66 12.52 -6.51 -8.15
N GLN A 67 11.32 -6.51 -7.56
CA GLN A 67 10.19 -7.35 -7.95
C GLN A 67 9.29 -6.71 -9.03
N GLY A 68 9.70 -5.55 -9.55
CA GLY A 68 9.06 -4.85 -10.67
C GLY A 68 7.93 -3.91 -10.26
N ALA A 69 7.81 -3.52 -8.99
CA ALA A 69 6.88 -2.48 -8.56
C ALA A 69 7.35 -1.10 -9.05
N ARG A 70 6.40 -0.21 -9.35
CA ARG A 70 6.64 1.21 -9.64
C ARG A 70 6.57 1.96 -8.32
N TYR A 71 7.70 2.03 -7.61
CA TYR A 71 7.76 2.64 -6.29
C TYR A 71 7.64 4.17 -6.35
N HIS A 72 6.84 4.75 -5.45
CA HIS A 72 6.69 6.19 -5.26
C HIS A 72 6.86 6.55 -3.79
N LYS A 73 7.38 7.74 -3.52
CA LYS A 73 7.51 8.30 -2.17
C LYS A 73 7.24 9.80 -2.16
N GLY A 74 6.76 10.30 -1.03
CA GLY A 74 6.63 11.71 -0.73
C GLY A 74 7.98 12.42 -0.79
N TRP A 75 7.94 13.70 -1.16
CA TRP A 75 9.13 14.55 -1.27
C TRP A 75 9.86 14.72 0.07
N LEU A 76 9.08 14.86 1.15
CA LEU A 76 9.56 15.02 2.52
C LEU A 76 9.42 13.69 3.28
N PRO A 77 10.50 13.15 3.87
CA PRO A 77 10.42 12.00 4.78
C PRO A 77 9.45 12.24 5.94
N PHE A 78 8.82 11.19 6.46
CA PHE A 78 7.91 11.26 7.61
C PHE A 78 6.71 12.20 7.40
N THR A 79 6.32 12.44 6.15
CA THR A 79 5.07 13.12 5.78
C THR A 79 4.07 12.12 5.23
N SER A 80 2.78 12.35 5.47
CA SER A 80 1.73 11.46 4.98
C SER A 80 1.80 11.32 3.46
N PHE A 81 1.92 10.09 2.99
CA PHE A 81 1.88 9.76 1.57
C PHE A 81 1.22 8.39 1.39
N ALA A 82 0.10 8.37 0.70
CA ALA A 82 -0.61 7.16 0.34
C ALA A 82 -1.01 7.20 -1.13
N LEU A 83 -1.10 6.04 -1.76
CA LEU A 83 -1.56 5.91 -3.12
C LEU A 83 -2.46 4.69 -3.28
N THR A 84 -3.34 4.77 -4.28
CA THR A 84 -4.24 3.70 -4.67
C THR A 84 -3.95 3.32 -6.11
N ASP A 85 -3.71 2.03 -6.36
CA ASP A 85 -3.65 1.45 -7.69
C ASP A 85 -4.66 0.30 -7.78
N GLY A 86 -5.83 0.59 -8.35
CA GLY A 86 -6.97 -0.33 -8.38
C GLY A 86 -7.36 -0.77 -6.97
N ARG A 87 -7.18 -2.07 -6.67
CA ARG A 87 -7.53 -2.69 -5.38
C ARG A 87 -6.38 -2.74 -4.38
N LEU A 88 -5.24 -2.10 -4.69
CA LEU A 88 -4.09 -1.99 -3.80
C LEU A 88 -4.02 -0.56 -3.25
N VAL A 89 -4.04 -0.43 -1.93
CA VAL A 89 -3.87 0.86 -1.25
C VAL A 89 -2.64 0.78 -0.36
N THR A 90 -1.64 1.62 -0.61
CA THR A 90 -0.38 1.59 0.16
C THR A 90 -0.06 2.94 0.76
N GLY A 91 0.53 2.94 1.96
CA GLY A 91 0.97 4.13 2.67
C GLY A 91 2.43 4.05 3.07
N GLN A 92 3.13 5.19 3.02
CA GLN A 92 4.58 5.23 3.15
C GLN A 92 5.06 4.99 4.58
N ASN A 93 4.46 5.63 5.58
CA ASN A 93 5.05 5.78 6.90
C ASN A 93 3.98 5.93 8.00
N PRO A 94 4.36 6.06 9.30
CA PRO A 94 3.41 6.19 10.40
C PRO A 94 2.45 7.38 10.32
N GLN A 95 2.73 8.38 9.48
CA GLN A 95 1.86 9.53 9.23
C GLN A 95 0.78 9.25 8.17
N SER A 96 0.92 8.15 7.43
CA SER A 96 0.04 7.75 6.33
C SER A 96 -1.22 6.90 6.68
N PRO A 97 -1.39 6.27 7.86
CA PRO A 97 -2.54 5.39 8.13
C PRO A 97 -3.91 6.03 7.92
N ARG A 98 -4.07 7.33 8.27
CA ARG A 98 -5.33 8.05 8.05
C ARG A 98 -5.68 8.11 6.57
N ALA A 99 -4.73 8.53 5.73
CA ALA A 99 -4.94 8.63 4.28
C ALA A 99 -5.22 7.26 3.65
N VAL A 100 -4.55 6.20 4.13
CA VAL A 100 -4.84 4.81 3.72
C VAL A 100 -6.27 4.42 4.09
N ALA A 101 -6.74 4.70 5.30
CA ALA A 101 -8.08 4.35 5.75
C ALA A 101 -9.17 5.09 4.94
N GLU A 102 -8.96 6.39 4.68
CA GLU A 102 -9.84 7.20 3.82
C GLU A 102 -9.91 6.62 2.40
N ALA A 103 -8.76 6.27 1.81
CA ALA A 103 -8.68 5.67 0.48
C ALA A 103 -9.35 4.28 0.39
N VAL A 104 -9.16 3.42 1.40
CA VAL A 104 -9.84 2.12 1.48
C VAL A 104 -11.35 2.30 1.59
N THR A 105 -11.82 3.24 2.42
CA THR A 105 -13.25 3.54 2.57
C THR A 105 -13.85 3.99 1.25
N ALA A 106 -13.19 4.92 0.55
CA ALA A 106 -13.62 5.37 -0.77
C ALA A 106 -13.68 4.24 -1.80
N ALA A 107 -12.67 3.35 -1.81
CA ALA A 107 -12.64 2.22 -2.74
C ALA A 107 -13.73 1.16 -2.44
N LEU A 108 -14.05 0.92 -1.16
CA LEU A 108 -15.16 0.06 -0.75
C LEU A 108 -16.51 0.65 -1.19
N CYS A 109 -16.69 1.95 -0.96
CA CYS A 109 -17.86 2.72 -1.39
C CYS A 109 -18.10 2.65 -2.90
N ALA A 110 -17.04 2.85 -3.69
CA ALA A 110 -17.12 2.79 -5.14
C ALA A 110 -17.50 1.40 -5.66
N SER A 111 -17.18 0.34 -4.91
CA SER A 111 -17.50 -1.04 -5.26
C SER A 111 -18.93 -1.44 -4.86
N ASP A 112 -19.45 -0.86 -3.78
CA ASP A 112 -20.79 -1.12 -3.25
C ASP A 112 -21.21 0.04 -2.32
N VAL A 113 -22.12 0.89 -2.80
CA VAL A 113 -22.59 2.09 -2.05
C VAL A 113 -23.23 1.75 -0.72
N THR A 114 -23.75 0.53 -0.56
CA THR A 114 -24.34 0.06 0.71
C THR A 114 -23.31 -0.14 1.81
N ARG A 115 -22.01 -0.15 1.46
CA ARG A 115 -20.88 -0.27 2.39
C ARG A 115 -20.31 1.08 2.82
N CYS A 116 -20.92 2.19 2.39
CA CYS A 116 -20.47 3.52 2.77
C CYS A 116 -20.84 3.89 4.20
N PRO A 117 -19.90 4.39 5.03
CA PRO A 117 -20.26 5.03 6.27
C PRO A 117 -21.13 6.28 6.02
N PRO A 118 -22.04 6.63 6.95
CA PRO A 118 -22.89 7.81 6.80
C PRO A 118 -22.04 9.07 6.55
N GLY A 119 -22.36 9.84 5.50
CA GLY A 119 -21.64 11.08 5.16
C GLY A 119 -20.41 10.93 4.27
N SER A 120 -20.10 9.73 3.78
CA SER A 120 -18.94 9.47 2.89
C SER A 120 -19.30 9.32 1.40
N ILE A 121 -20.57 9.53 1.04
CA ILE A 121 -21.00 9.57 -0.37
C ILE A 121 -20.40 10.82 -1.00
N PRO A 122 -19.51 10.72 -2.01
CA PRO A 122 -19.03 11.89 -2.72
C PRO A 122 -20.20 12.57 -3.42
N ALA A 123 -20.26 13.90 -3.34
CA ALA A 123 -21.21 14.70 -4.09
C ALA A 123 -21.08 14.40 -5.61
N PRO A 124 -22.19 14.48 -6.38
CA PRO A 124 -22.19 14.18 -7.80
C PRO A 124 -21.24 15.05 -8.62
#